data_AF-A0A3C0U9K1-F1
#
_entry.id   AF-A0A3C0U9K1-F1
#
_cell.length_a   1.000
_cell.length_b   1.000
_cell.length_c   1.000
_cell.angle_alpha   90.00
_cell.angle_beta   90.00
_cell.angle_gamma   90.00
#
_symmetry.space_group_name_H-M   'P 1'
#
loop_
_entity.id
_entity.type
_entity.pdbx_description
1 polymer ?
#
loop_
_entity_poly.entity_id
_entity_poly.type
_entity_poly.pdbx_seq_one_letter_code
_entity_poly.pdbx_strand_id
1 'polypeptide(L)'
;LTSPPVVSGRRQMTLAATNYLADAGAPDAVKRLIPRITSLGTRHIGLAYADFDAAKYRRSLTMPLLINYGVRDNAMPVEQGARLLIRAANKAGNTNVTLRYYDANHQLRTGSNKTVPGLPLERHYTHDLEDWVNAVADGTGASDWTTPMVAGARPDQKIAAPTSTKPGLVSSLDEVIAAIAGCLLFAALATVGSLMLLG
;
A
#
# COMPACT_ATOMS: atom_id res chain seq x y z
N LEU A 1 -6.39 10.37 -9.39
CA LEU A 1 -5.78 9.54 -8.34
C LEU A 1 -4.61 8.78 -8.94
N THR A 2 -3.37 9.02 -8.49
CA THR A 2 -2.19 8.36 -9.05
C THR A 2 -1.53 7.50 -7.97
N SER A 3 -1.37 6.21 -8.27
CA SER A 3 -0.88 5.17 -7.36
C SER A 3 -1.47 5.25 -5.94
N PRO A 4 -2.81 5.43 -5.79
CA PRO A 4 -3.39 5.73 -4.49
C PRO A 4 -3.35 4.53 -3.53
N PRO A 5 -3.06 4.72 -2.24
CA PRO A 5 -3.36 3.71 -1.24
C PRO A 5 -4.88 3.53 -1.10
N VAL A 6 -5.33 2.29 -1.08
CA VAL A 6 -6.77 1.92 -1.11
C VAL A 6 -7.18 1.00 0.04
N VAL A 7 -6.25 0.66 0.91
CA VAL A 7 -6.45 -0.14 2.12
C VAL A 7 -5.84 0.61 3.30
N SER A 8 -6.10 0.15 4.53
CA SER A 8 -5.46 0.75 5.71
C SER A 8 -3.95 0.65 5.62
N GLY A 9 -3.25 1.58 6.28
CA GLY A 9 -1.78 1.63 6.28
C GLY A 9 -1.15 0.29 6.65
N ARG A 10 -1.68 -0.44 7.65
CA ARG A 10 -1.20 -1.79 8.00
C ARG A 10 -1.26 -2.78 6.86
N ARG A 11 -2.40 -2.83 6.17
CA ARG A 11 -2.62 -3.73 5.03
C ARG A 11 -1.70 -3.35 3.87
N GLN A 12 -1.53 -2.04 3.65
CA GLN A 12 -0.64 -1.49 2.64
C GLN A 12 0.82 -1.85 2.91
N MET A 13 1.31 -1.61 4.13
CA MET A 13 2.66 -1.96 4.56
C MET A 13 2.91 -3.47 4.47
N THR A 14 1.93 -4.29 4.87
CA THR A 14 2.03 -5.75 4.76
C THR A 14 2.23 -6.18 3.31
N LEU A 15 1.43 -5.65 2.38
CA LEU A 15 1.58 -5.93 0.96
C LEU A 15 2.94 -5.47 0.44
N ALA A 16 3.30 -4.21 0.66
CA ALA A 16 4.53 -3.63 0.13
C ALA A 16 5.76 -4.38 0.63
N ALA A 17 5.84 -4.65 1.94
CA ALA A 17 6.94 -5.42 2.52
C ALA A 17 7.01 -6.85 1.97
N THR A 18 5.86 -7.50 1.74
CA THR A 18 5.82 -8.84 1.16
C THR A 18 6.31 -8.83 -0.29
N ASN A 19 5.87 -7.86 -1.10
CA ASN A 19 6.32 -7.70 -2.49
C ASN A 19 7.82 -7.43 -2.55
N TYR A 20 8.34 -6.48 -1.77
CA TYR A 20 9.77 -6.15 -1.79
C TYR A 20 10.66 -7.32 -1.36
N LEU A 21 10.23 -8.10 -0.37
CA LEU A 21 10.96 -9.31 0.04
C LEU A 21 10.88 -10.42 -1.01
N ALA A 22 9.73 -10.56 -1.69
CA ALA A 22 9.61 -11.52 -2.79
C ALA A 22 10.56 -11.15 -3.95
N ASP A 23 10.59 -9.87 -4.33
CA ASP A 23 11.48 -9.34 -5.37
C ASP A 23 12.96 -9.45 -5.01
N ALA A 24 13.30 -9.30 -3.73
CA ALA A 24 14.66 -9.50 -3.22
C ALA A 24 15.06 -10.98 -3.13
N GLY A 25 14.17 -11.92 -3.46
CA GLY A 25 14.42 -13.36 -3.34
C GLY A 25 14.51 -13.85 -1.90
N ALA A 26 13.90 -13.14 -0.94
CA ALA A 26 13.97 -13.51 0.47
C ALA A 26 13.36 -14.91 0.71
N PRO A 27 13.87 -15.70 1.67
CA PRO A 27 13.29 -16.99 2.00
C PRO A 27 11.84 -16.88 2.48
N ASP A 28 11.02 -17.90 2.20
CA ASP A 28 9.61 -17.93 2.64
C ASP A 28 9.46 -17.80 4.16
N ALA A 29 10.44 -18.28 4.93
CA ALA A 29 10.47 -18.13 6.38
C ALA A 29 10.46 -16.65 6.81
N VAL A 30 11.19 -15.78 6.10
CA VAL A 30 11.25 -14.34 6.37
C VAL A 30 9.94 -13.67 5.93
N LYS A 31 9.44 -14.02 4.74
CA LYS A 31 8.15 -13.50 4.22
C LYS A 31 6.98 -13.79 5.17
N ARG A 32 6.94 -14.97 5.80
CA ARG A 32 5.89 -15.36 6.76
C ARG A 32 5.85 -14.52 8.03
N LEU A 33 6.93 -13.80 8.37
CA LEU A 33 6.96 -12.92 9.54
C LEU A 33 6.32 -11.55 9.29
N ILE A 34 6.23 -11.12 8.02
CA ILE A 34 5.74 -9.77 7.68
C ILE A 34 4.36 -9.48 8.26
N PRO A 35 3.31 -10.32 8.04
CA PRO A 35 1.98 -10.02 8.56
C PRO A 35 1.95 -9.91 10.09
N ARG A 36 2.86 -10.61 10.79
CA ARG A 36 2.98 -10.54 12.26
C ARG A 36 3.60 -9.23 12.70
N ILE A 37 4.64 -8.77 12.01
CA ILE A 37 5.33 -7.51 12.36
C ILE A 37 4.45 -6.30 12.03
N THR A 38 3.82 -6.30 10.85
CA THR A 38 2.98 -5.18 10.40
C THR A 38 1.62 -5.10 11.09
N SER A 39 1.20 -6.16 11.78
CA SER A 39 -0.01 -6.17 12.62
C SER A 39 0.19 -5.54 14.00
N LEU A 40 1.43 -5.38 14.49
CA LEU A 40 1.70 -4.81 15.81
C LEU A 40 1.24 -3.36 15.91
N GLY A 41 0.43 -3.04 16.92
CA GLY A 41 0.01 -1.67 17.24
C GLY A 41 1.19 -0.71 17.38
N THR A 42 1.08 0.47 16.76
CA THR A 42 2.13 1.50 16.68
C THR A 42 1.68 2.85 17.25
N ARG A 43 0.56 2.86 17.99
CA ARG A 43 -0.14 4.07 18.42
C ARG A 43 0.69 4.94 19.37
N HIS A 44 1.48 4.34 20.25
CA HIS A 44 2.29 5.06 21.26
C HIS A 44 3.64 5.56 20.73
N ILE A 45 4.08 5.13 19.55
CA ILE A 45 5.32 5.58 18.89
C ILE A 45 5.08 6.60 17.76
N GLY A 46 3.89 7.22 17.71
CA GLY A 46 3.59 8.31 16.77
C GLY A 46 3.23 7.89 15.33
N LEU A 47 3.10 6.59 15.05
CA LEU A 47 2.75 6.07 13.72
C LEU A 47 1.25 5.78 13.57
N ALA A 48 0.38 6.62 14.14
CA ALA A 48 -1.07 6.47 14.07
C ALA A 48 -1.61 6.51 12.62
N TYR A 49 -0.85 7.07 11.68
CA TYR A 49 -1.14 7.03 10.24
C TYR A 49 -1.33 5.60 9.70
N ALA A 50 -0.69 4.60 10.31
CA ALA A 50 -0.87 3.18 9.94
C ALA A 50 -2.33 2.70 10.04
N ASP A 51 -3.13 3.35 10.88
CA ASP A 51 -4.53 3.02 11.15
C ASP A 51 -5.52 3.97 10.46
N PHE A 52 -5.05 4.92 9.65
CA PHE A 52 -5.94 5.81 8.91
C PHE A 52 -6.85 5.03 7.96
N ASP A 53 -8.16 5.17 8.13
CA ASP A 53 -9.15 4.52 7.28
C ASP A 53 -9.45 5.35 6.02
N ALA A 54 -8.56 5.23 5.03
CA ALA A 54 -8.79 5.78 3.70
C ALA A 54 -10.08 5.22 3.04
N ALA A 55 -10.60 4.06 3.49
CA ALA A 55 -11.81 3.49 2.93
C ALA A 55 -13.05 4.36 3.18
N LYS A 56 -13.09 5.08 4.30
CA LYS A 56 -14.21 5.94 4.70
C LYS A 56 -14.56 6.96 3.62
N TYR A 57 -13.56 7.56 2.99
CA TYR A 57 -13.71 8.65 2.02
C TYR A 57 -14.00 8.18 0.59
N ARG A 58 -13.84 6.89 0.29
CA ARG A 58 -14.12 6.37 -1.07
C ARG A 58 -15.59 6.41 -1.44
N ARG A 59 -16.48 6.38 -0.44
CA ARG A 59 -17.93 6.40 -0.64
C ARG A 59 -18.47 7.76 -1.06
N SER A 60 -17.66 8.81 -1.00
CA SER A 60 -18.02 10.17 -1.42
C SER A 60 -17.39 10.57 -2.76
N LEU A 61 -16.84 9.62 -3.52
CA LEU A 61 -16.24 9.88 -4.82
C LEU A 61 -17.31 9.97 -5.93
N THR A 62 -18.03 11.09 -5.96
CA THR A 62 -19.14 11.35 -6.91
C THR A 62 -18.71 12.11 -8.16
N MET A 63 -17.53 12.73 -8.15
CA MET A 63 -16.93 13.42 -9.32
C MET A 63 -16.31 12.42 -10.31
N PRO A 64 -16.16 12.74 -11.61
CA PRO A 64 -15.39 11.92 -12.54
C PRO A 64 -14.02 11.54 -11.96
N LEU A 65 -13.63 10.27 -12.11
CA LEU A 65 -12.39 9.75 -11.54
C LEU A 65 -11.44 9.28 -12.64
N LEU A 66 -10.20 9.76 -12.59
CA LEU A 66 -9.05 9.11 -13.22
C LEU A 66 -8.26 8.34 -12.17
N ILE A 67 -8.02 7.06 -12.41
CA ILE A 67 -7.17 6.19 -11.62
C ILE A 67 -5.95 5.83 -12.47
N ASN A 68 -4.76 6.16 -12.00
CA ASN A 68 -3.49 5.85 -12.67
C ASN A 68 -2.69 4.87 -11.81
N TYR A 69 -2.17 3.80 -12.41
CA TYR A 69 -1.22 2.91 -11.77
C TYR A 69 -0.07 2.58 -12.70
N GLY A 70 1.13 2.48 -12.13
CA GLY A 70 2.24 1.78 -12.78
C GLY A 70 2.09 0.27 -12.56
N VAL A 71 2.14 -0.55 -13.60
CA VAL A 71 2.02 -2.02 -13.45
C VAL A 71 3.20 -2.64 -12.72
N ARG A 72 4.32 -1.92 -12.59
CA ARG A 72 5.51 -2.32 -11.81
C ARG A 72 5.52 -1.72 -10.40
N ASP A 73 4.40 -1.17 -9.94
CA ASP A 73 4.25 -0.64 -8.60
C ASP A 73 4.07 -1.77 -7.57
N ASN A 74 5.18 -2.14 -6.95
CA ASN A 74 5.19 -3.15 -5.88
C ASN A 74 4.65 -2.62 -4.54
N ALA A 75 4.54 -1.29 -4.39
CA ALA A 75 4.05 -0.70 -3.17
C ALA A 75 2.52 -0.77 -3.10
N MET A 76 1.82 -0.82 -4.24
CA MET A 76 0.36 -0.74 -4.32
C MET A 76 -0.31 -2.04 -4.80
N PRO A 77 -1.49 -2.39 -4.29
CA PRO A 77 -2.32 -3.45 -4.87
C PRO A 77 -2.98 -2.92 -6.15
N VAL A 78 -2.25 -2.82 -7.26
CA VAL A 78 -2.72 -2.11 -8.47
C VAL A 78 -4.06 -2.64 -9.01
N GLU A 79 -4.24 -3.96 -9.07
CA GLU A 79 -5.50 -4.56 -9.53
C GLU A 79 -6.59 -4.52 -8.48
N GLN A 80 -6.28 -4.95 -7.25
CA GLN A 80 -7.26 -5.01 -6.17
C GLN A 80 -7.73 -3.59 -5.79
N GLY A 81 -6.82 -2.62 -5.83
CA GLY A 81 -7.07 -1.21 -5.58
C GLY A 81 -7.94 -0.57 -6.63
N ALA A 82 -7.65 -0.77 -7.91
CA ALA A 82 -8.53 -0.37 -9.01
C ALA A 82 -9.95 -0.93 -8.82
N ARG A 83 -10.07 -2.25 -8.58
CA ARG A 83 -11.36 -2.91 -8.33
C ARG A 83 -12.11 -2.31 -7.13
N LEU A 84 -11.40 -1.95 -6.05
CA LEU A 84 -12.02 -1.35 -4.88
C LEU A 84 -12.51 0.08 -5.12
N LEU A 85 -11.74 0.89 -5.85
CA LEU A 85 -12.12 2.26 -6.20
C LEU A 85 -13.30 2.30 -7.16
N ILE A 86 -13.26 1.51 -8.23
CA ILE A 86 -14.37 1.42 -9.21
C ILE A 86 -15.66 0.99 -8.51
N ARG A 87 -15.61 -0.05 -7.66
CA ARG A 87 -16.80 -0.47 -6.90
C ARG A 87 -17.33 0.61 -5.96
N ALA A 88 -16.44 1.35 -5.30
CA ALA A 88 -16.85 2.39 -4.37
C ALA A 88 -17.51 3.57 -5.09
N ALA A 89 -16.94 3.99 -6.23
CA ALA A 89 -17.50 5.03 -7.09
C ALA A 89 -18.87 4.60 -7.66
N ASN A 90 -18.96 3.40 -8.23
CA ASN A 90 -20.23 2.87 -8.77
C ASN A 90 -21.32 2.81 -7.68
N LYS A 91 -20.96 2.42 -6.45
CA LYS A 91 -21.91 2.41 -5.32
C LYS A 91 -22.38 3.82 -4.93
N ALA A 92 -21.58 4.85 -5.18
CA ALA A 92 -21.92 6.25 -4.99
C ALA A 92 -22.68 6.84 -6.21
N GLY A 93 -23.08 6.03 -7.19
CA GLY A 93 -23.76 6.48 -8.40
C GLY A 93 -22.82 7.06 -9.48
N ASN A 94 -21.50 6.97 -9.27
CA ASN A 94 -20.51 7.48 -10.21
C ASN A 94 -19.95 6.36 -11.08
N THR A 95 -20.37 6.32 -12.34
CA THR A 95 -19.87 5.39 -13.37
C THR A 95 -18.80 6.01 -14.26
N ASN A 96 -18.51 7.32 -14.11
CA ASN A 96 -17.50 8.02 -14.89
C ASN A 96 -16.10 7.81 -14.28
N VAL A 97 -15.62 6.57 -14.35
CA VAL A 97 -14.36 6.12 -13.76
C VAL A 97 -13.43 5.58 -14.85
N THR A 98 -12.42 6.36 -15.20
CA THR A 98 -11.34 5.95 -16.11
C THR A 98 -10.16 5.39 -15.32
N LEU A 99 -9.55 4.35 -15.87
CA LEU A 99 -8.40 3.64 -15.32
C LEU A 99 -7.33 3.52 -16.40
N ARG A 100 -6.13 3.98 -16.08
CA ARG A 100 -4.95 3.91 -16.95
C ARG A 100 -3.83 3.18 -16.24
N TYR A 101 -3.32 2.15 -16.90
CA TYR A 101 -2.15 1.41 -16.48
C TYR A 101 -0.95 1.78 -17.35
N TYR A 102 0.18 2.05 -16.72
CA TYR A 102 1.42 2.44 -17.39
C TYR A 102 2.50 1.39 -17.13
N ASP A 103 3.41 1.16 -18.09
CA ASP A 103 4.60 0.33 -17.84
C ASP A 103 5.64 1.09 -17.01
N ALA A 104 5.29 1.35 -15.74
CA ALA A 104 6.00 2.26 -14.86
C ALA A 104 5.94 1.80 -13.40
N ASN A 105 6.78 2.41 -12.56
CA ASN A 105 6.82 2.17 -11.12
C ASN A 105 5.77 3.00 -10.36
N HIS A 106 5.84 2.97 -9.02
CA HIS A 106 4.95 3.71 -8.13
C HIS A 106 4.83 5.21 -8.45
N GLN A 107 5.92 5.83 -8.92
CA GLN A 107 6.00 7.25 -9.26
C GLN A 107 5.63 7.54 -10.72
N LEU A 108 5.11 6.54 -11.45
CA LEU A 108 4.90 6.57 -12.89
C LEU A 108 6.17 6.91 -13.67
N ARG A 109 7.32 6.43 -13.19
CA ARG A 109 8.60 6.52 -13.89
C ARG A 109 8.97 5.20 -14.55
N THR A 110 9.66 5.29 -15.69
CA THR A 110 10.09 4.13 -16.48
C THR A 110 11.57 3.81 -16.24
N GLY A 111 12.03 2.65 -16.71
CA GLY A 111 13.43 2.22 -16.60
C GLY A 111 13.80 1.47 -15.32
N SER A 112 12.99 1.52 -14.27
CA SER A 112 13.16 0.71 -13.05
C SER A 112 11.86 0.58 -12.27
N ASN A 113 11.64 -0.57 -11.64
CA ASN A 113 10.56 -0.76 -10.66
C ASN A 113 10.87 -0.09 -9.30
N LYS A 114 12.13 0.27 -9.04
CA LYS A 114 12.57 0.95 -7.83
C LYS A 114 12.46 2.47 -7.97
N THR A 115 12.34 3.15 -6.84
CA THR A 115 12.48 4.60 -6.75
C THR A 115 13.96 4.97 -6.90
N VAL A 116 14.37 5.32 -8.11
CA VAL A 116 15.73 5.80 -8.42
C VAL A 116 15.63 7.26 -8.87
N PRO A 117 16.50 8.17 -8.35
CA PRO A 117 16.55 9.55 -8.83
C PRO A 117 16.80 9.62 -10.34
N GLY A 118 16.18 10.59 -11.01
CA GLY A 118 16.43 10.89 -12.43
C GLY A 118 15.76 9.95 -13.44
N LEU A 119 14.99 8.94 -13.02
CA LEU A 119 14.21 8.14 -13.96
C LEU A 119 13.20 9.01 -14.72
N PRO A 120 13.01 8.85 -16.04
CA PRO A 120 12.03 9.63 -16.79
C PRO A 120 10.60 9.26 -16.36
N LEU A 121 9.68 10.23 -16.41
CA LEU A 121 8.25 9.95 -16.33
C LEU A 121 7.83 9.08 -17.53
N GLU A 122 6.79 8.28 -17.35
CA GLU A 122 6.16 7.61 -18.47
C GLU A 122 5.63 8.67 -19.46
N ARG A 123 5.97 8.49 -20.74
CA ARG A 123 5.87 9.53 -21.77
C ARG A 123 4.45 10.00 -22.08
N HIS A 124 3.46 9.14 -21.82
CA HIS A 124 2.06 9.41 -22.11
C HIS A 124 1.31 9.90 -20.88
N TYR A 125 1.79 9.58 -19.66
CA TYR A 125 1.08 9.88 -18.42
C TYR A 125 0.60 11.33 -18.30
N THR A 126 1.45 12.32 -18.61
CA THR A 126 1.07 13.73 -18.47
C THR A 126 0.08 14.16 -19.53
N HIS A 127 0.22 13.69 -20.77
CA HIS A 127 -0.74 13.95 -21.85
C HIS A 127 -2.09 13.31 -21.57
N ASP A 128 -2.11 12.05 -21.12
CA ASP A 128 -3.35 11.37 -20.71
C ASP A 128 -4.06 12.11 -19.56
N LEU A 129 -3.29 12.71 -18.63
CA LEU A 129 -3.83 13.52 -17.55
C LEU A 129 -4.39 14.86 -18.07
N GLU A 130 -3.68 15.54 -18.95
CA GLU A 130 -4.11 16.79 -19.60
C GLU A 130 -5.40 16.57 -20.39
N ASP A 131 -5.43 15.56 -21.25
CA ASP A 131 -6.58 15.19 -22.06
C ASP A 131 -7.79 14.81 -21.19
N TRP A 132 -7.57 14.03 -20.13
CA TRP A 132 -8.64 13.68 -19.21
C TRP A 132 -9.22 14.91 -18.49
N VAL A 133 -8.38 15.85 -18.05
CA VAL A 133 -8.83 17.09 -17.40
C VAL A 133 -9.64 17.94 -18.37
N ASN A 134 -9.17 18.12 -19.60
CA ASN A 134 -9.89 18.88 -20.63
C ASN A 134 -11.24 18.24 -20.94
N ALA A 135 -11.27 16.92 -21.16
CA ALA A 135 -12.50 16.18 -21.41
C ALA A 135 -13.53 16.34 -20.28
N VAL A 136 -13.10 16.25 -19.02
CA VAL A 136 -13.97 16.46 -17.85
C VAL A 136 -14.48 17.90 -17.79
N ALA A 137 -13.63 18.90 -18.06
CA ALA A 137 -14.03 20.31 -18.11
C ALA A 137 -15.06 20.59 -19.21
N ASP A 138 -14.97 19.87 -20.34
CA ASP A 138 -15.92 19.94 -21.46
C ASP A 138 -17.21 19.15 -21.21
N GLY A 139 -17.36 18.52 -20.04
CA GLY A 139 -18.59 17.82 -19.64
C GLY A 139 -18.68 16.36 -20.07
N THR A 140 -17.54 15.73 -20.43
CA THR A 140 -17.49 14.31 -20.86
C THR A 140 -18.08 13.38 -19.80
N GLY A 141 -19.17 12.71 -20.15
CA GLY A 141 -19.83 11.67 -19.36
C GLY A 141 -19.22 10.29 -19.55
N ALA A 142 -19.72 9.32 -18.80
CA ALA A 142 -19.21 7.94 -18.82
C ALA A 142 -19.35 7.25 -20.19
N SER A 143 -20.30 7.68 -21.03
CA SER A 143 -20.57 7.18 -22.38
C SER A 143 -19.77 7.87 -23.48
N ASP A 144 -19.11 8.98 -23.15
CA ASP A 144 -18.62 9.94 -24.16
C ASP A 144 -17.12 9.78 -24.43
N TRP A 145 -16.44 8.94 -23.63
CA TRP A 145 -15.03 8.62 -23.80
C TRP A 145 -14.77 7.89 -25.12
N THR A 146 -13.81 8.40 -25.89
CA THR A 146 -13.34 7.78 -27.14
C THR A 146 -12.40 6.60 -26.91
N THR A 147 -11.95 6.41 -25.67
CA THR A 147 -11.08 5.31 -25.25
C THR A 147 -11.81 4.43 -24.24
N PRO A 148 -11.46 3.13 -24.13
CA PRO A 148 -12.01 2.29 -23.10
C PRO A 148 -11.83 2.89 -21.69
N MET A 149 -12.84 2.71 -20.84
CA MET A 149 -12.77 3.14 -19.43
C MET A 149 -11.60 2.50 -18.68
N VAL A 150 -11.16 1.32 -19.09
CA VAL A 150 -9.94 0.66 -18.60
C VAL A 150 -8.99 0.44 -19.76
N ALA A 151 -7.80 1.05 -19.72
CA ALA A 151 -6.83 0.97 -20.81
C ALA A 151 -5.38 0.99 -20.29
N GLY A 152 -4.45 0.70 -21.19
CA GLY A 152 -3.01 0.75 -20.94
C GLY A 152 -2.35 -0.62 -20.76
N ALA A 153 -1.21 -0.65 -20.06
CA ALA A 153 -0.44 -1.86 -19.81
C ALA A 153 -1.22 -2.90 -19.01
N ARG A 154 -0.91 -4.19 -19.20
CA ARG A 154 -1.57 -5.27 -18.46
C ARG A 154 -0.93 -5.44 -17.09
N PRO A 155 -1.65 -5.22 -15.97
CA PRO A 155 -1.12 -5.53 -14.65
C PRO A 155 -1.03 -7.05 -14.44
N ASP A 156 -0.15 -7.45 -13.54
CA ASP A 156 0.00 -8.84 -13.10
C ASP A 156 0.23 -8.88 -11.58
N GLN A 157 -0.81 -8.56 -10.82
CA GLN A 157 -0.70 -8.46 -9.36
C GLN A 157 -0.65 -9.86 -8.72
N LYS A 158 0.55 -10.29 -8.31
CA LYS A 158 0.75 -11.60 -7.65
C LYS A 158 0.31 -11.65 -6.20
N ILE A 159 0.43 -10.54 -5.47
CA ILE A 159 0.15 -10.47 -4.04
C ILE A 159 -0.97 -9.44 -3.81
N ALA A 160 -2.03 -9.86 -3.13
CA ALA A 160 -3.11 -8.98 -2.71
C ALA A 160 -2.87 -8.44 -1.29
N ALA A 161 -3.37 -7.23 -1.03
CA ALA A 161 -3.36 -6.71 0.32
C ALA A 161 -4.25 -7.61 1.20
N PRO A 162 -3.77 -8.02 2.38
CA PRO A 162 -4.51 -8.94 3.25
C PRO A 162 -5.86 -8.33 3.61
N THR A 163 -6.87 -9.17 3.88
CA THR A 163 -8.20 -8.69 4.29
C THR A 163 -8.21 -8.19 5.74
N SER A 164 -7.27 -8.65 6.56
CA SER A 164 -7.10 -8.28 7.96
C SER A 164 -5.63 -8.34 8.37
N THR A 165 -5.24 -7.50 9.33
CA THR A 165 -3.92 -7.49 9.97
C THR A 165 -4.10 -7.55 11.48
N LYS A 166 -4.95 -8.47 11.98
CA LYS A 166 -5.16 -8.64 13.42
C LYS A 166 -3.87 -9.12 14.08
N PRO A 167 -3.46 -8.53 15.22
CA PRO A 167 -2.31 -9.03 15.96
C PRO A 167 -2.53 -10.45 16.47
N GLY A 168 -1.43 -11.18 16.67
CA GLY A 168 -1.42 -12.50 17.31
C GLY A 168 -1.38 -12.39 18.84
N LEU A 169 -0.57 -13.23 19.48
CA LEU A 169 -0.40 -13.24 20.94
C LEU A 169 0.17 -11.92 21.50
N VAL A 170 0.93 -11.20 20.68
CA VAL A 170 1.50 -9.87 21.00
C VAL A 170 0.79 -8.84 20.14
N SER A 171 0.23 -7.82 20.79
CA SER A 171 -0.73 -6.90 20.18
C SER A 171 -0.14 -5.54 19.79
N SER A 172 1.00 -5.18 20.40
CA SER A 172 1.65 -3.88 20.22
C SER A 172 3.17 -3.99 20.19
N LEU A 173 3.84 -3.01 19.58
CA LEU A 173 5.30 -2.93 19.64
C LEU A 173 5.80 -2.65 21.07
N ASP A 174 4.99 -1.96 21.88
CA ASP A 174 5.29 -1.66 23.27
C ASP A 174 5.39 -2.93 24.12
N GLU A 175 4.50 -3.91 23.88
CA GLU A 175 4.58 -5.23 24.53
C GLU A 175 5.89 -5.97 24.17
N VAL A 176 6.34 -5.87 22.92
CA VAL A 176 7.63 -6.47 22.50
C VAL A 176 8.78 -5.79 23.23
N ILE A 177 8.81 -4.46 23.27
CA ILE A 177 9.87 -3.68 23.93
C ILE A 177 9.87 -3.99 25.44
N ALA A 178 8.70 -4.02 26.08
CA ALA A 178 8.57 -4.34 27.50
C ALA A 178 9.03 -5.76 27.81
N ALA A 179 8.69 -6.74 26.96
CA ALA A 179 9.16 -8.12 27.11
C ALA A 179 10.69 -8.22 26.99
N ILE A 180 11.29 -7.54 26.00
CA ILE A 180 12.76 -7.49 25.84
C ILE A 180 13.41 -6.85 27.06
N ALA A 181 12.92 -5.70 27.51
CA ALA A 181 13.44 -5.00 28.69
C ALA A 181 13.33 -5.87 29.95
N GLY A 182 12.21 -6.57 30.13
CA GLY A 182 12.00 -7.54 31.21
C GLY A 182 13.01 -8.69 31.17
N CYS A 183 13.22 -9.30 30.00
CA CYS A 183 14.23 -10.35 29.84
C CYS A 183 15.65 -9.87 30.19
N LEU A 184 16.02 -8.67 29.73
CA LEU A 184 17.33 -8.07 30.05
C LEU A 184 17.47 -7.79 31.56
N LEU A 185 16.41 -7.30 32.20
CA LEU A 185 16.39 -7.07 33.64
C LEU A 185 16.53 -8.39 34.43
N PHE A 186 15.82 -9.44 34.04
CA PHE A 186 15.95 -10.76 34.68
C PHE A 186 17.34 -11.35 34.50
N ALA A 187 17.95 -11.21 33.31
CA ALA A 187 19.32 -11.64 33.09
C ALA A 187 20.31 -10.88 33.99
N ALA A 188 20.15 -9.55 34.12
CA ALA A 188 20.97 -8.74 35.01
C ALA A 188 20.80 -9.15 36.48
N LEU A 189 19.57 -9.32 36.96
CA LEU A 189 19.29 -9.77 38.32
C LEU A 189 19.86 -11.17 38.60
N ALA A 190 19.76 -12.10 37.64
CA ALA A 190 20.37 -13.42 37.76
C ALA A 190 21.89 -13.33 37.88
N THR A 191 22.55 -12.49 37.06
CA THR A 191 24.01 -12.30 37.15
C THR A 191 24.44 -11.70 38.50
N VAL A 192 23.72 -10.69 39.01
CA VAL A 192 23.98 -10.09 40.33
C VAL A 192 23.76 -11.10 41.44
N GLY A 193 22.67 -11.88 41.38
CA GLY A 193 22.38 -12.93 42.35
C GLY A 193 23.42 -14.05 42.36
N SER A 194 23.90 -14.47 41.18
CA SER A 194 25.00 -15.44 41.07
C SER A 194 26.30 -14.91 41.68
N LEU A 195 26.64 -13.64 41.44
CA LEU A 195 27.82 -13.00 42.04
C LEU A 195 27.73 -12.92 43.58
N MET A 196 26.54 -12.66 44.13
CA MET A 196 26.33 -12.61 45.59
C MET A 196 26.33 -14.00 46.26
N LEU A 197 26.02 -15.06 45.53
CA LEU A 197 26.08 -16.45 46.05
C LEU A 197 27.48 -17.07 45.96
N LEU A 198 28.38 -16.48 45.16
CA LEU A 198 29.74 -16.97 44.91
C LEU A 198 30.83 -16.18 45.65
N GLY A 199 30.48 -15.06 46.29
CA GLY A 199 31.37 -14.24 47.13
C GLY A 199 31.08 -14.40 48.61
#